data_AF-A0A0K2V9Y3-F1
#
_entry.id   AF-A0A0K2V9Y3-F1
#
_cell.length_a   1.000
_cell.length_b   1.000
_cell.length_c   1.000
_cell.angle_alpha   90.00
_cell.angle_beta   90.00
_cell.angle_gamma   90.00
#
_symmetry.space_group_name_H-M   'P 1'
#
loop_
_entity.id
_entity.type
_entity.pdbx_description
1 polymer ?
#
loop_
_entity_poly.entity_id
_entity_poly.type
_entity_poly.pdbx_seq_one_letter_code
_entity_poly.pdbx_strand_id
1 'polypeptide(L)'
;KYSRDFQYDWFHKFPWLEYDEVEKSAKCFACSISNHGKFEFKTWKNSSLLKVHSNNKKPKLSIEKWINFLTSKRKNTSVLGHVQSQHAEEVVKWRTYLRYLFQTVGFLAKQG
;
A
#
# COMPACT_ATOMS: atom_id res chain seq x y z
N LYS A 1 11.90 40.22 -8.54
CA LYS A 1 10.53 39.69 -8.24
C LYS A 1 10.72 38.21 -7.87
N TYR A 2 10.73 37.85 -6.58
CA TYR A 2 10.87 36.44 -6.19
C TYR A 2 9.59 35.69 -6.59
N SER A 3 9.69 34.86 -7.62
CA SER A 3 8.62 33.91 -7.94
C SER A 3 8.65 32.84 -6.85
N ARG A 4 7.57 32.73 -6.07
CA ARG A 4 7.42 31.59 -5.17
C ARG A 4 7.15 30.38 -6.06
N ASP A 5 8.03 29.39 -6.01
CA ASP A 5 7.92 28.14 -6.75
C ASP A 5 7.41 27.02 -5.84
N PHE A 6 7.24 25.83 -6.41
CA PHE A 6 6.96 24.61 -5.69
C PHE A 6 7.95 24.39 -4.53
N GLN A 7 7.45 23.95 -3.37
CA GLN A 7 8.28 23.65 -2.20
C GLN A 7 8.41 22.14 -2.00
N TYR A 8 9.64 21.63 -2.03
CA TYR A 8 9.93 20.20 -1.82
C TYR A 8 9.30 19.63 -0.53
N ASP A 9 9.30 20.41 0.56
CA ASP A 9 8.68 20.04 1.84
C ASP A 9 7.21 19.64 1.74
N TRP A 10 6.51 20.04 0.67
CA TRP A 10 5.13 19.66 0.47
C TRP A 10 4.96 18.19 0.12
N PHE A 11 5.96 17.52 -0.46
CA PHE A 11 5.91 16.07 -0.64
C PHE A 11 5.86 15.33 0.70
N HIS A 12 6.56 15.82 1.71
CA HIS A 12 6.50 15.26 3.06
C HIS A 12 5.16 15.50 3.74
N LYS A 13 4.52 16.65 3.46
CA LYS A 13 3.23 17.03 4.07
C LYS A 13 2.03 16.42 3.33
N PHE A 14 2.16 16.19 2.03
CA PHE A 14 1.09 15.74 1.15
C PHE A 14 1.60 14.57 0.27
N PRO A 15 1.56 13.32 0.78
CA PRO A 15 2.09 12.15 0.07
C PRO A 15 1.40 11.84 -1.28
N TRP A 16 0.22 12.41 -1.51
CA TRP A 16 -0.56 12.27 -2.74
C TRP A 16 -0.20 13.29 -3.84
N LEU A 17 0.66 14.26 -3.50
CA LEU A 17 1.04 15.35 -4.37
C LEU A 17 2.03 14.86 -5.44
N GLU A 18 1.75 15.21 -6.68
CA GLU A 18 2.62 14.96 -7.82
C GLU A 18 2.95 16.32 -8.46
N TYR A 19 4.20 16.54 -8.85
CA TYR A 19 4.61 17.79 -9.47
C TYR A 19 4.99 17.55 -10.93
N ASP A 20 4.45 18.39 -11.80
CA ASP A 20 4.74 18.42 -13.22
C ASP A 20 5.66 19.62 -13.51
N GLU A 21 6.93 19.33 -13.82
CA GLU A 21 7.95 20.35 -14.09
C GLU A 21 7.67 21.13 -15.38
N VAL A 22 7.04 20.50 -16.37
CA VAL A 22 6.75 21.11 -17.68
C VAL A 22 5.62 22.12 -17.52
N GLU A 23 4.52 21.71 -16.89
CA GLU A 23 3.36 22.57 -16.68
C GLU A 23 3.49 23.49 -15.45
N LYS A 24 4.56 23.29 -14.65
CA LYS A 24 4.74 23.92 -13.33
C LYS A 24 3.44 23.87 -12.53
N SER A 25 2.95 22.66 -12.32
CA SER A 25 1.69 22.43 -11.62
C SER A 25 1.80 21.25 -10.68
N ALA A 26 1.10 21.32 -9.55
CA ALA A 26 0.95 20.21 -8.64
C ALA A 26 -0.41 19.56 -8.85
N LYS A 27 -0.42 18.25 -8.99
CA LYS A 27 -1.60 17.41 -9.23
C LYS A 27 -1.78 16.46 -8.05
N CYS A 28 -2.99 15.91 -7.90
CA CYS A 28 -3.26 14.85 -6.94
C CYS A 28 -3.34 13.51 -7.66
N PHE A 29 -2.34 12.66 -7.46
CA PHE A 29 -2.26 11.36 -8.11
C PHE A 29 -3.44 10.45 -7.72
N ALA A 30 -3.79 10.44 -6.44
CA ALA A 30 -4.92 9.66 -5.93
C ALA A 30 -6.25 10.08 -6.59
N CYS A 31 -6.46 11.39 -6.77
CA CYS A 31 -7.65 11.92 -7.46
C CYS A 31 -7.61 11.68 -8.98
N SER A 32 -6.44 11.52 -9.59
CA SER A 32 -6.29 11.19 -11.01
C SER A 32 -6.71 9.74 -11.31
N ILE A 33 -6.33 8.81 -10.42
CA ILE A 33 -6.68 7.38 -10.55
C ILE A 33 -8.13 7.12 -10.17
N SER A 34 -8.63 7.84 -9.17
CA SER A 34 -10.03 7.75 -8.79
C SER A 34 -10.88 8.61 -9.73
N ASN A 35 -12.08 8.19 -10.10
CA ASN A 35 -13.00 8.99 -10.94
C ASN A 35 -13.56 10.24 -10.23
N HIS A 36 -12.83 10.85 -9.30
CA HIS A 36 -13.26 11.98 -8.45
C HIS A 36 -12.78 13.34 -8.95
N GLY A 37 -12.19 13.40 -10.15
CA GLY A 37 -11.86 14.63 -10.87
C GLY A 37 -10.38 15.03 -10.75
N LYS A 38 -9.89 15.76 -11.74
CA LYS A 38 -8.50 16.23 -11.80
C LYS A 38 -8.33 17.44 -10.88
N PHE A 39 -7.49 17.30 -9.85
CA PHE A 39 -7.05 18.43 -9.04
C PHE A 39 -5.74 18.97 -9.63
N GLU A 40 -5.70 20.27 -9.85
CA GLU A 40 -4.53 20.98 -10.34
C GLU A 40 -4.32 22.25 -9.49
N PHE A 41 -3.08 22.47 -9.08
CA PHE A 41 -2.67 23.57 -8.24
C PHE A 41 -1.43 24.24 -8.82
N LYS A 42 -1.59 25.49 -9.24
CA LYS A 42 -0.51 26.36 -9.76
C LYS A 42 -0.22 27.55 -8.83
N THR A 43 -1.03 27.75 -7.80
CA THR A 43 -1.00 28.96 -6.96
C THR A 43 -0.06 28.78 -5.77
N TRP A 44 1.24 28.81 -6.02
CA TRP A 44 2.30 28.57 -5.02
C TRP A 44 2.27 29.48 -3.78
N LYS A 45 1.63 30.64 -3.88
CA LYS A 45 1.49 31.59 -2.78
C LYS A 45 0.55 31.10 -1.68
N ASN A 46 -0.37 30.18 -1.99
CA ASN A 46 -1.44 29.80 -1.08
C ASN A 46 -1.55 28.27 -0.92
N SER A 47 -0.71 27.70 -0.05
CA SER A 47 -0.75 26.28 0.30
C SER A 47 -2.00 25.86 1.08
N SER A 48 -2.88 26.79 1.48
CA SER A 48 -4.14 26.44 2.14
C SER A 48 -5.04 25.61 1.23
N LEU A 49 -4.97 25.79 -0.10
CA LEU A 49 -5.73 24.99 -1.07
C LEU A 49 -5.35 23.50 -1.02
N LEU A 50 -4.08 23.19 -0.76
CA LEU A 50 -3.63 21.80 -0.57
C LEU A 50 -4.24 21.19 0.71
N LYS A 51 -4.30 21.98 1.79
CA LYS A 51 -4.94 21.57 3.05
C LYS A 51 -6.44 21.36 2.88
N VAL A 52 -7.11 22.28 2.21
CA VAL A 52 -8.55 22.20 1.91
C VAL A 52 -8.85 20.98 1.03
N HIS A 53 -8.04 20.75 -0.01
CA HIS A 53 -8.16 19.56 -0.85
C HIS A 53 -8.04 18.28 -0.04
N SER A 54 -7.01 18.18 0.81
CA SER A 54 -6.80 17.02 1.68
C SER A 54 -7.94 16.79 2.68
N ASN A 55 -8.60 17.86 3.14
CA ASN A 55 -9.69 17.78 4.12
C ASN A 55 -11.07 17.53 3.50
N ASN A 56 -11.22 17.73 2.19
CA ASN A 56 -12.48 17.47 1.50
C ASN A 56 -12.79 15.97 1.43
N LYS A 57 -14.08 15.62 1.52
CA LYS A 57 -14.54 14.22 1.58
C LYS A 57 -14.10 13.38 0.36
N LYS A 58 -14.27 13.90 -0.87
CA LYS A 58 -13.96 13.12 -2.09
C LYS A 58 -12.46 12.83 -2.24
N PRO A 59 -11.55 13.84 -2.15
CA PRO A 59 -10.12 13.56 -2.19
C PRO A 59 -9.65 12.67 -1.04
N LYS A 60 -10.17 12.89 0.17
CA LYS A 60 -9.81 12.08 1.34
C LYS A 60 -10.09 10.59 1.10
N LEU A 61 -11.27 10.24 0.60
CA LEU A 61 -11.61 8.85 0.25
C LEU A 61 -10.70 8.28 -0.85
N SER A 62 -10.32 9.11 -1.82
CA SER A 62 -9.43 8.71 -2.93
C SER A 62 -8.03 8.41 -2.41
N ILE A 63 -7.52 9.29 -1.54
CA ILE A 63 -6.22 9.17 -0.88
C ILE A 63 -6.20 7.93 0.03
N GLU A 64 -7.25 7.72 0.83
CA GLU A 64 -7.37 6.53 1.70
C GLU A 64 -7.36 5.23 0.89
N LYS A 65 -8.13 5.16 -0.21
CA LYS A 65 -8.11 3.99 -1.11
C LYS A 65 -6.72 3.73 -1.68
N TRP A 66 -6.04 4.78 -2.12
CA TRP A 66 -4.70 4.67 -2.66
C TRP A 66 -3.67 4.22 -1.62
N ILE A 67 -3.70 4.78 -0.41
CA ILE A 67 -2.85 4.35 0.71
C ILE A 67 -3.11 2.88 1.08
N ASN A 68 -4.38 2.47 1.12
CA ASN A 68 -4.75 1.08 1.37
C ASN A 68 -4.21 0.16 0.29
N PHE A 69 -4.31 0.54 -0.98
CA PHE A 69 -3.72 -0.22 -2.10
C PHE A 69 -2.20 -0.38 -1.93
N LEU A 70 -1.47 0.70 -1.64
CA LEU A 70 -0.02 0.65 -1.42
C LEU A 70 0.34 -0.25 -0.22
N THR A 71 -0.46 -0.18 0.84
CA THR A 71 -0.26 -0.98 2.06
C THR A 71 -0.50 -2.46 1.79
N SER A 72 -1.59 -2.82 1.11
CA SER A 72 -1.90 -4.19 0.71
C SER A 72 -0.83 -4.76 -0.22
N LYS A 73 -0.34 -3.95 -1.18
CA LYS A 73 0.77 -4.34 -2.06
C LYS A 73 2.04 -4.60 -1.27
N ARG A 74 2.41 -3.75 -0.31
CA ARG A 74 3.60 -3.95 0.54
C ARG A 74 3.49 -5.19 1.42
N LYS A 75 2.30 -5.46 1.98
CA LYS A 75 2.09 -6.60 2.87
C LYS A 75 1.94 -7.94 2.13
N ASN A 76 1.98 -7.96 0.80
CA ASN A 76 1.73 -9.15 -0.01
C ASN A 76 0.46 -9.91 0.40
N THR A 77 -0.57 -9.20 0.89
CA THR A 77 -1.87 -9.78 1.29
C THR A 77 -2.73 -10.18 0.10
N SER A 78 -2.08 -10.57 -1.00
CA SER A 78 -2.77 -11.21 -2.10
C SER A 78 -3.35 -12.53 -1.61
N VAL A 79 -4.57 -12.84 -2.04
CA VAL A 79 -5.23 -14.12 -1.73
C VAL A 79 -4.32 -15.29 -2.10
N LEU A 80 -3.61 -15.18 -3.22
CA LEU A 80 -2.64 -16.17 -3.68
C LEU A 80 -1.50 -16.38 -2.68
N GLY A 81 -0.94 -15.31 -2.13
CA GLY A 81 0.12 -15.39 -1.12
C GLY A 81 -0.34 -16.11 0.15
N HIS A 82 -1.57 -15.84 0.60
CA HIS A 82 -2.15 -16.54 1.76
C HIS A 82 -2.41 -18.03 1.49
N VAL A 83 -2.90 -18.38 0.30
CA VAL A 83 -3.11 -19.79 -0.08
C VAL A 83 -1.78 -20.54 -0.12
N GLN A 84 -0.73 -19.94 -0.69
CA GLN A 84 0.60 -20.54 -0.75
C GLN A 84 1.21 -20.72 0.64
N SER A 85 1.10 -19.73 1.53
CA SER A 85 1.63 -19.85 2.90
C SER A 85 0.89 -20.92 3.69
N GLN A 86 -0.45 -20.97 3.58
CA GLN A 86 -1.25 -21.98 4.27
C GLN A 86 -0.90 -23.39 3.79
N HIS A 87 -0.78 -23.59 2.47
CA HIS A 87 -0.38 -24.88 1.91
C HIS A 87 1.00 -25.32 2.42
N ALA A 88 1.96 -24.39 2.50
CA ALA A 88 3.29 -24.69 3.03
C ALA A 88 3.24 -25.13 4.51
N GLU A 89 2.43 -24.47 5.34
CA GLU A 89 2.22 -24.85 6.74
C GLU A 89 1.58 -26.24 6.89
N GLU A 90 0.59 -26.56 6.06
CA GLU A 90 -0.05 -27.88 6.05
C GLU A 90 0.94 -28.98 5.68
N VAL A 91 1.76 -28.78 4.65
CA VAL A 91 2.80 -29.74 4.26
C VAL A 91 3.78 -30.00 5.41
N VAL A 92 4.18 -28.98 6.16
CA VAL A 92 5.06 -29.14 7.33
C VAL A 92 4.37 -29.96 8.43
N LYS A 93 3.09 -29.69 8.71
CA LYS A 93 2.30 -30.46 9.69
C LYS A 93 2.21 -31.93 9.29
N TRP A 94 1.89 -32.22 8.03
CA TRP A 94 1.80 -33.59 7.52
C TRP A 94 3.14 -34.33 7.59
N ARG A 95 4.24 -33.69 7.21
CA ARG A 95 5.59 -34.27 7.34
C ARG A 95 5.94 -34.61 8.79
N THR A 96 5.58 -33.72 9.71
CA THR A 96 5.83 -33.92 11.14
C THR A 96 4.99 -35.07 11.70
N TYR A 97 3.72 -35.14 11.32
CA TYR A 97 2.83 -36.23 11.71
C TYR A 97 3.33 -37.60 11.21
N LEU A 98 3.70 -37.70 9.93
CA LEU A 98 4.28 -38.91 9.36
C LEU A 98 5.55 -39.34 10.08
N ARG A 99 6.42 -38.38 10.44
CA ARG A 99 7.63 -38.66 11.22
C ARG A 99 7.29 -39.31 12.57
N TYR A 100 6.29 -38.81 13.28
CA TYR A 100 5.86 -39.41 14.54
C TYR A 100 5.30 -40.82 14.34
N LEU A 101 4.46 -41.04 13.32
CA LEU A 101 3.93 -42.37 13.01
C LEU A 101 5.05 -43.38 12.74
N PHE A 102 6.03 -43.02 11.91
CA PHE A 102 7.17 -43.91 11.63
C PHE A 102 8.00 -44.20 12.88
N GLN A 103 8.20 -43.22 13.76
CA GLN A 103 8.90 -43.43 15.03
C GLN A 103 8.14 -44.38 15.95
N THR A 104 6.82 -44.21 16.08
CA THR A 104 5.98 -45.10 16.90
C THR A 104 5.97 -46.51 16.35
N VAL A 105 5.74 -46.69 15.04
CA VAL A 105 5.76 -48.01 14.40
C VAL A 105 7.14 -48.66 14.54
N GLY A 106 8.22 -47.90 14.31
CA GLY A 106 9.58 -48.40 14.46
C GLY A 106 9.94 -48.77 15.91
N PHE A 107 9.38 -48.09 16.90
CA PHE A 107 9.53 -48.45 18.31
C PHE A 107 8.79 -49.74 18.63
N LEU A 108 7.52 -49.86 18.23
CA LEU A 108 6.70 -51.06 18.43
C LEU A 108 7.31 -52.28 17.73
N ALA A 109 7.83 -52.11 16.52
CA ALA A 109 8.48 -53.17 15.76
C ALA A 109 9.77 -53.72 16.42
N LYS A 110 10.39 -52.96 17.34
CA LYS A 110 11.55 -53.41 18.12
C LYS A 110 11.16 -54.10 19.43
N GLN A 111 9.88 -54.04 19.82
CA GLN A 111 9.37 -54.63 21.07
C GLN A 111 8.82 -56.05 20.90
N GLY A 112 8.65 -56.53 19.66
CA GLY A 112 8.35 -57.92 19.32
C GLY A 112 9.58 -58.65 18.81
#